data_AF-A0A8H3EHM4-F1
#
_entry.id   AF-A0A8H3EHM4-F1
#
_cell.length_a   1.000
_cell.length_b   1.000
_cell.length_c   1.000
_cell.angle_alpha   90.00
_cell.angle_beta   90.00
_cell.angle_gamma   90.00
#
_symmetry.space_group_name_H-M   'P 1'
#
loop_
_entity.id
_entity.type
_entity.pdbx_description
1 polymer ?
#
loop_
_entity_poly.entity_id
_entity_poly.type
_entity_poly.pdbx_seq_one_letter_code
_entity_poly.pdbx_strand_id
1 'polypeptide(L)'
;MATNAASGAPKQLASAARAKAYRAKYTVPSTGIWDRIRRVLAVDPERSSGIPLNPQYRNPPPGANPPEAYDDPVTVPAGDIAENPYYRRDMRRSYPRLSVVSQADVVGLLSVGSAASPKNDVLEAGDAGAKQLVQIKQEGEEKGLAALFAKDKKSVSSVLGPNGLPPFPSGASRLSPQGGRKYVMDEDGYEGFPDGYVPAQANRVRRLP
;
A
#
# COMPACT_ATOMS: atom_id res chain seq x y z
N MET A 1 8.67 33.88 40.15
CA MET A 1 7.49 34.11 39.30
C MET A 1 7.99 34.49 37.92
N ALA A 2 8.06 33.52 36.99
CA ALA A 2 8.41 33.75 35.60
C ALA A 2 7.16 33.44 34.77
N THR A 3 6.63 34.46 34.10
CA THR A 3 5.42 34.38 33.29
C THR A 3 5.75 33.69 31.97
N ASN A 4 5.25 32.47 31.78
CA ASN A 4 5.26 31.80 30.47
C ASN A 4 4.31 32.57 29.53
N ALA A 5 4.88 33.39 28.65
CA ALA A 5 4.14 33.97 27.54
C ALA A 5 3.78 32.85 26.57
N ALA A 6 2.48 32.53 26.48
CA ALA A 6 1.94 31.60 25.51
C ALA A 6 2.19 32.12 24.09
N SER A 7 3.16 31.55 23.39
CA SER A 7 3.35 31.77 21.95
C SER A 7 2.35 30.92 21.16
N GLY A 8 1.06 31.19 21.37
CA GLY A 8 -0.01 30.65 20.53
C GLY A 8 -0.21 31.54 19.31
N ALA A 9 0.72 31.50 18.35
CA ALA A 9 0.42 32.04 17.03
C ALA A 9 -0.76 31.22 16.46
N PRO A 10 -1.87 31.85 16.01
CA PRO A 10 -3.04 31.10 15.60
C PRO A 10 -2.71 30.31 14.34
N LYS A 11 -2.78 28.97 14.44
CA LYS A 11 -2.60 28.00 13.33
C LYS A 11 -3.47 28.29 12.09
N GLN A 12 -4.51 29.11 12.24
CA GLN A 12 -5.33 29.70 11.17
C GLN A 12 -4.49 30.53 10.16
N LEU A 13 -3.37 31.10 10.58
CA LEU A 13 -2.48 31.85 9.69
C LEU A 13 -1.70 30.95 8.74
N ALA A 14 -1.48 29.67 9.07
CA ALA A 14 -0.72 28.75 8.23
C ALA A 14 -1.52 28.27 6.99
N SER A 15 -2.86 28.21 7.09
CA SER A 15 -3.72 27.92 5.92
C SER A 15 -3.85 29.14 5.01
N ALA A 16 -3.95 30.34 5.58
CA ALA A 16 -3.87 31.61 4.85
C ALA A 16 -2.50 31.81 4.18
N ALA A 17 -1.41 31.32 4.79
CA ALA A 17 -0.05 31.38 4.23
C ALA A 17 0.17 30.51 2.99
N ARG A 18 -0.73 29.56 2.67
CA ARG A 18 -0.69 28.79 1.40
C ARG A 18 -1.65 29.32 0.34
N ALA A 19 -2.43 30.35 0.64
CA ALA A 19 -3.29 30.98 -0.36
C ALA A 19 -2.43 31.59 -1.47
N LYS A 20 -2.47 30.99 -2.67
CA LYS A 20 -1.75 31.53 -3.82
C LYS A 20 -2.37 32.87 -4.22
N ALA A 21 -1.52 33.85 -4.49
CA ALA A 21 -1.94 35.16 -4.97
C ALA A 21 -2.87 35.08 -6.19
N TYR A 22 -3.91 35.91 -6.26
CA TYR A 22 -4.94 35.93 -7.30
C TYR A 22 -4.34 36.04 -8.71
N ARG A 23 -3.33 36.92 -8.86
CA ARG A 23 -2.62 37.15 -10.13
C ARG A 23 -1.73 35.97 -10.54
N ALA A 24 -1.36 35.10 -9.61
CA ALA A 24 -0.59 33.89 -9.90
C ALA A 24 -1.48 32.68 -10.26
N LYS A 25 -2.80 32.87 -10.35
CA LYS A 25 -3.77 31.87 -10.83
C LYS A 25 -4.06 32.09 -12.31
N TYR A 26 -4.10 31.01 -13.08
CA TYR A 26 -4.34 31.02 -14.53
C TYR A 26 -5.83 31.23 -14.88
N THR A 27 -6.37 32.38 -14.48
CA THR A 27 -7.77 32.76 -14.75
C THR A 27 -7.85 34.20 -15.22
N VAL A 28 -8.88 34.53 -16.00
CA VAL A 28 -9.14 35.91 -16.48
C VAL A 28 -9.27 36.86 -15.28
N PRO A 29 -8.35 37.84 -15.14
CA PRO A 29 -8.39 38.75 -14.02
C PRO A 29 -9.39 39.90 -14.24
N SER A 30 -9.94 40.43 -13.16
CA SER A 30 -10.59 41.75 -13.17
C SER A 30 -9.55 42.86 -13.42
N THR A 31 -9.93 43.93 -14.14
CA THR A 31 -9.02 45.02 -14.53
C THR A 31 -9.57 46.39 -14.11
N GLY A 32 -8.67 47.37 -13.93
CA GLY A 32 -9.01 48.76 -13.66
C GLY A 32 -9.82 48.95 -12.36
N ILE A 33 -10.86 49.79 -12.43
CA ILE A 33 -11.74 50.12 -11.30
C ILE A 33 -12.48 48.88 -10.78
N TRP A 34 -12.82 47.94 -11.67
CA TRP A 34 -13.51 46.69 -11.30
C TRP A 34 -12.64 45.75 -10.45
N ASP A 35 -11.31 45.75 -10.62
CA ASP A 35 -10.41 45.00 -9.73
C ASP A 35 -10.41 45.58 -8.31
N ARG A 36 -10.49 46.91 -8.18
CA ARG A 36 -10.56 47.58 -6.88
C ARG A 36 -11.89 47.27 -6.17
N ILE A 37 -13.00 47.34 -6.90
CA ILE A 37 -14.33 47.00 -6.37
C ILE A 37 -14.37 45.52 -5.93
N ARG A 38 -13.86 44.59 -6.75
CA ARG A 38 -13.77 43.17 -6.41
C ARG A 38 -13.01 42.93 -5.12
N ARG A 39 -11.83 43.56 -4.96
CA ARG A 39 -11.01 43.39 -3.75
C ARG A 39 -11.69 43.88 -2.48
N VAL A 40 -12.55 44.90 -2.59
CA VAL A 40 -13.29 45.46 -1.45
C VAL A 40 -14.54 44.64 -1.12
N LEU A 41 -15.25 44.13 -2.13
CA LEU A 41 -16.55 43.46 -1.95
C LEU A 41 -16.46 41.93 -1.85
N ALA A 42 -15.34 41.30 -2.21
CA ALA A 42 -15.18 39.84 -2.13
C ALA A 42 -14.87 39.39 -0.69
N VAL A 43 -15.53 38.29 -0.26
CA VAL A 43 -15.26 37.64 1.03
C VAL A 43 -13.81 37.12 1.11
N ASP A 44 -13.29 36.62 0.00
CA ASP A 44 -11.89 36.24 -0.18
C ASP A 44 -11.37 36.87 -1.49
N PRO A 45 -10.56 37.95 -1.42
CA PRO A 45 -10.03 38.62 -2.61
C PRO A 45 -9.05 37.75 -3.39
N GLU A 46 -8.46 36.73 -2.75
CA GLU A 46 -7.54 35.80 -3.41
C GLU A 46 -8.29 34.76 -4.25
N ARG A 47 -9.59 34.54 -4.01
CA ARG A 47 -10.42 33.60 -4.79
C ARG A 47 -10.48 34.01 -6.26
N SER A 48 -10.36 33.05 -7.19
CA SER A 48 -10.43 33.30 -8.63
C SER A 48 -11.86 33.22 -9.20
N SER A 49 -12.06 33.72 -10.43
CA SER A 49 -13.32 33.61 -11.18
C SER A 49 -13.54 32.23 -11.81
N GLY A 50 -12.48 31.42 -11.93
CA GLY A 50 -12.53 30.08 -12.55
C GLY A 50 -12.61 30.09 -14.08
N ILE A 51 -12.60 31.25 -14.73
CA ILE A 51 -12.60 31.38 -16.19
C ILE A 51 -11.15 31.24 -16.70
N PRO A 52 -10.80 30.21 -17.48
CA PRO A 52 -9.45 30.02 -18.00
C PRO A 52 -9.04 31.16 -18.93
N LEU A 53 -7.73 31.43 -19.02
CA LEU A 53 -7.20 32.41 -19.97
C LEU A 53 -7.16 31.82 -21.39
N ASN A 54 -8.06 32.24 -22.28
CA ASN A 54 -8.13 31.75 -23.66
C ASN A 54 -6.79 31.74 -24.43
N PRO A 55 -5.89 32.75 -24.28
CA PRO A 55 -4.63 32.73 -25.02
C PRO A 55 -3.64 31.64 -24.59
N GLN A 56 -3.77 31.11 -23.37
CA GLN A 56 -2.84 30.12 -22.78
C GLN A 56 -3.49 28.74 -22.60
N TYR A 57 -4.79 28.72 -22.27
CA TYR A 57 -5.50 27.49 -22.02
C TYR A 57 -5.82 26.80 -23.35
N ARG A 58 -5.17 25.65 -23.59
CA ARG A 58 -5.39 24.82 -24.79
C ARG A 58 -5.10 25.58 -26.10
N ASN A 59 -4.12 26.48 -26.06
CA ASN A 59 -3.62 27.19 -27.22
C ASN A 59 -2.07 27.09 -27.22
N PRO A 60 -1.45 26.41 -28.19
CA PRO A 60 -2.04 25.83 -29.39
C PRO A 60 -3.05 24.70 -29.11
N PRO A 61 -4.05 24.48 -29.99
CA PRO A 61 -4.94 23.34 -29.87
C PRO A 61 -4.15 22.03 -30.00
N PRO A 62 -4.61 20.91 -29.41
CA PRO A 62 -3.84 19.66 -29.40
C PRO A 62 -3.37 19.17 -30.78
N GLY A 63 -4.14 19.44 -31.84
CA GLY A 63 -3.81 19.04 -33.21
C GLY A 63 -2.92 20.02 -34.00
N ALA A 64 -2.53 21.16 -33.40
CA ALA A 64 -1.59 22.09 -34.02
C ALA A 64 -0.12 21.76 -33.67
N ASN A 65 0.11 20.76 -32.80
CA ASN A 65 1.45 20.26 -32.56
C ASN A 65 1.96 19.53 -33.82
N PRO A 66 3.23 19.75 -34.22
CA PRO A 66 3.82 19.03 -35.34
C PRO A 66 3.77 17.51 -35.08
N PRO A 67 3.25 16.70 -36.01
CA PRO A 67 3.06 15.26 -35.78
C PRO A 67 4.39 14.50 -35.61
N GLU A 68 5.48 15.01 -36.16
CA GLU A 68 6.82 14.41 -36.09
C GLU A 68 7.58 14.78 -34.81
N ALA A 69 7.05 15.66 -33.95
CA ALA A 69 7.75 16.07 -32.75
C ALA A 69 7.62 15.08 -31.57
N TYR A 70 6.84 14.02 -31.74
CA TYR A 70 6.64 13.02 -30.71
C TYR A 70 7.25 11.69 -31.14
N ASP A 71 8.21 11.23 -30.35
CA ASP A 71 8.76 9.89 -30.41
C ASP A 71 8.25 9.08 -29.22
N ASP A 72 7.88 7.82 -29.46
CA ASP A 72 7.44 6.92 -28.40
C ASP A 72 8.58 6.67 -27.40
N PRO A 73 8.39 6.99 -26.11
CA PRO A 73 9.43 6.80 -25.12
C PRO A 73 9.66 5.32 -24.88
N VAL A 74 10.92 4.89 -24.96
CA VAL A 74 11.34 3.53 -24.65
C VAL A 74 12.20 3.55 -23.39
N THR A 75 12.04 2.55 -22.53
CA THR A 75 12.81 2.42 -21.28
C THR A 75 13.97 1.46 -21.47
N VAL A 76 15.14 1.79 -20.93
CA VAL A 76 16.26 0.83 -20.82
C VAL A 76 16.05 0.04 -19.52
N PRO A 77 16.05 -1.31 -19.55
CA PRO A 77 16.58 -2.21 -20.59
C PRO A 77 15.58 -2.70 -21.66
N ALA A 78 14.30 -2.36 -21.59
CA ALA A 78 13.27 -2.89 -22.49
C ALA A 78 13.46 -2.51 -23.98
N GLY A 79 14.12 -1.38 -24.25
CA GLY A 79 14.43 -0.88 -25.60
C GLY A 79 15.76 -1.33 -26.19
N ASP A 80 16.58 -2.08 -25.45
CA ASP A 80 17.86 -2.54 -25.98
C ASP A 80 17.67 -3.53 -27.13
N ILE A 81 18.50 -3.39 -28.17
CA ILE A 81 18.46 -4.15 -29.42
C ILE A 81 19.33 -5.41 -29.30
N ALA A 82 20.39 -5.38 -28.48
CA ALA A 82 21.36 -6.47 -28.41
C ALA A 82 21.03 -7.52 -27.34
N GLU A 83 21.00 -7.13 -26.06
CA GLU A 83 20.99 -8.07 -24.93
C GLU A 83 19.60 -8.28 -24.32
N ASN A 84 18.56 -8.16 -25.13
CA ASN A 84 17.18 -8.14 -24.67
C ASN A 84 16.35 -9.28 -25.25
N PRO A 85 16.59 -10.56 -24.92
CA PRO A 85 15.76 -11.66 -25.41
C PRO A 85 14.38 -11.70 -24.71
N TYR A 86 13.31 -11.98 -25.46
CA TYR A 86 11.93 -11.95 -24.95
C TYR A 86 11.68 -12.86 -23.74
N TYR A 87 12.27 -14.06 -23.71
CA TYR A 87 12.03 -15.03 -22.65
C TYR A 87 12.46 -14.55 -21.25
N ARG A 88 13.43 -13.62 -21.14
CA ARG A 88 13.87 -13.04 -19.85
C ARG A 88 12.92 -11.97 -19.32
N ARG A 89 12.14 -11.34 -20.20
CA ARG A 89 11.15 -10.29 -19.87
C ARG A 89 9.72 -10.78 -19.93
N ASP A 90 9.50 -12.05 -20.25
CA ASP A 90 8.17 -12.64 -20.34
C ASP A 90 7.59 -12.88 -18.93
N MET A 91 7.01 -11.82 -18.35
CA MET A 91 6.28 -11.85 -17.08
C MET A 91 4.94 -12.59 -17.19
N ARG A 92 4.42 -12.76 -18.40
CA ARG A 92 3.15 -13.47 -18.63
C ARG A 92 3.31 -14.97 -18.42
N ARG A 93 4.46 -15.55 -18.80
CA ARG A 93 4.75 -16.98 -18.59
C ARG A 93 5.41 -17.28 -17.25
N SER A 94 6.04 -16.30 -16.61
CA SER A 94 6.67 -16.43 -15.29
C SER A 94 5.74 -16.06 -14.13
N TYR A 95 4.44 -16.33 -14.29
CA TYR A 95 3.47 -16.11 -13.22
C TYR A 95 3.70 -17.11 -12.05
N PRO A 96 3.50 -16.68 -10.80
CA PRO A 96 3.58 -17.58 -9.66
C PRO A 96 2.47 -18.64 -9.75
N ARG A 97 2.86 -19.92 -9.66
CA ARG A 97 1.89 -21.03 -9.69
C ARG A 97 1.08 -21.06 -8.40
N LEU A 98 -0.20 -21.38 -8.54
CA LEU A 98 -1.08 -21.57 -7.40
C LEU A 98 -0.66 -22.83 -6.63
N SER A 99 -0.36 -22.67 -5.34
CA SER A 99 -0.07 -23.79 -4.44
C SER A 99 -1.38 -24.19 -3.76
N VAL A 100 -1.87 -25.40 -4.06
CA VAL A 100 -2.96 -26.05 -3.33
C VAL A 100 -2.33 -27.03 -2.36
N VAL A 101 -2.72 -26.95 -1.10
CA VAL A 101 -2.25 -27.86 -0.05
C VAL A 101 -3.46 -28.63 0.47
N SER A 102 -3.45 -29.96 0.30
CA SER A 102 -4.46 -30.85 0.84
C SER A 102 -4.15 -31.25 2.28
N GLN A 103 -5.12 -31.85 2.97
CA GLN A 103 -4.91 -32.35 4.33
C GLN A 103 -3.80 -33.41 4.40
N ALA A 104 -3.71 -34.28 3.39
CA ALA A 104 -2.67 -35.31 3.28
C ALA A 104 -1.27 -34.70 3.09
N ASP A 105 -1.17 -33.60 2.33
CA ASP A 105 0.10 -32.90 2.14
C ASP A 105 0.61 -32.29 3.46
N VAL A 106 -0.29 -31.73 4.29
CA VAL A 106 0.07 -31.23 5.63
C VAL A 106 0.51 -32.36 6.56
N VAL A 107 -0.17 -33.51 6.53
CA VAL A 107 0.23 -34.73 7.28
C VAL A 107 1.64 -35.17 6.88
N GLY A 108 1.95 -35.16 5.59
CA GLY A 108 3.29 -35.40 5.07
C GLY A 108 4.31 -34.42 5.63
N LEU A 109 4.06 -33.11 5.48
CA LEU A 109 4.97 -32.07 5.98
C LEU A 109 5.23 -32.16 7.49
N LEU A 110 4.21 -32.52 8.28
CA LEU A 110 4.35 -32.68 9.73
C LEU A 110 5.08 -33.95 10.14
N SER A 111 4.95 -35.04 9.37
CA SER A 111 5.60 -36.33 9.69
C SER A 111 7.06 -36.35 9.24
N VAL A 112 7.34 -35.97 8.00
CA VAL A 112 8.67 -36.12 7.38
C VAL A 112 9.48 -34.81 7.29
N GLY A 113 8.83 -33.68 7.53
CA GLY A 113 9.44 -32.35 7.43
C GLY A 113 9.34 -31.74 6.03
N SER A 114 10.20 -30.76 5.77
CA SER A 114 10.22 -30.00 4.50
C SER A 114 11.61 -30.04 3.87
N ALA A 115 11.74 -29.63 2.61
CA ALA A 115 13.04 -29.51 1.96
C ALA A 115 14.01 -28.55 2.70
N ALA A 116 13.48 -27.53 3.38
CA ALA A 116 14.28 -26.59 4.17
C ALA A 116 14.64 -27.12 5.56
N SER A 117 13.88 -28.07 6.10
CA SER A 117 14.10 -28.67 7.41
C SER A 117 13.61 -30.12 7.41
N PRO A 118 14.41 -31.04 6.83
CA PRO A 118 14.03 -32.45 6.74
C PRO A 118 14.19 -33.14 8.09
N LYS A 119 13.24 -34.01 8.45
CA LYS A 119 13.37 -34.90 9.61
C LYS A 119 14.11 -36.15 9.18
N ASN A 120 15.43 -36.03 9.06
CA ASN A 120 16.33 -37.09 8.57
C ASN A 120 16.24 -38.40 9.37
N ASP A 121 15.74 -38.34 10.62
CA ASP A 121 15.56 -39.52 11.47
C ASP A 121 14.34 -40.38 11.07
N VAL A 122 13.44 -39.85 10.22
CA VAL A 122 12.16 -40.48 9.86
C VAL A 122 12.13 -40.94 8.41
N LEU A 123 12.86 -40.25 7.51
CA LEU A 123 12.87 -40.56 6.09
C LEU A 123 14.03 -41.51 5.73
N GLU A 124 13.69 -42.70 5.25
CA GLU A 124 14.66 -43.63 4.68
C GLU A 124 15.20 -43.13 3.33
N ALA A 125 16.47 -43.41 3.03
CA ALA A 125 17.09 -42.98 1.77
C ALA A 125 16.67 -43.86 0.57
N GLY A 126 16.53 -43.25 -0.60
CA GLY A 126 16.26 -43.95 -1.87
C GLY A 126 14.82 -44.47 -2.00
N ASP A 127 14.67 -45.65 -2.61
CA ASP A 127 13.35 -46.23 -2.95
C ASP A 127 12.47 -46.51 -1.73
N ALA A 128 13.08 -46.74 -0.56
CA ALA A 128 12.36 -46.93 0.70
C ALA A 128 11.63 -45.64 1.13
N GLY A 129 12.30 -44.49 1.04
CA GLY A 129 11.69 -43.19 1.31
C GLY A 129 10.58 -42.84 0.33
N ALA A 130 10.75 -43.17 -0.96
CA ALA A 130 9.70 -42.97 -1.96
C ALA A 130 8.42 -43.76 -1.63
N LYS A 131 8.56 -45.01 -1.21
CA LYS A 131 7.41 -45.84 -0.77
C LYS A 131 6.77 -45.31 0.52
N GLN A 132 7.60 -44.85 1.46
CA GLN A 132 7.12 -44.25 2.71
C GLN A 132 6.29 -42.98 2.47
N LEU A 133 6.71 -42.12 1.54
CA LEU A 133 5.95 -40.92 1.16
C LEU A 133 4.57 -41.27 0.56
N VAL A 134 4.49 -42.32 -0.24
CA VAL A 134 3.22 -42.80 -0.80
C VAL A 134 2.30 -43.34 0.29
N GLN A 135 2.84 -44.11 1.24
CA GLN A 135 2.08 -44.63 2.38
C GLN A 135 1.54 -43.50 3.26
N ILE A 136 2.37 -42.51 3.60
CA ILE A 136 1.97 -41.35 4.40
C ILE A 136 0.88 -40.55 3.71
N LYS A 137 0.97 -40.40 2.39
CA LYS A 137 -0.08 -39.72 1.61
C LYS A 137 -1.40 -40.46 1.68
N GLN A 138 -1.40 -41.77 1.46
CA GLN A 138 -2.61 -42.61 1.56
C GLN A 138 -3.21 -42.57 2.98
N GLU A 139 -2.38 -42.72 4.02
CA GLU A 139 -2.84 -42.61 5.40
C GLU A 139 -3.42 -41.22 5.72
N GLY A 140 -2.83 -40.17 5.16
CA GLY A 140 -3.31 -38.80 5.30
C GLY A 140 -4.64 -38.54 4.61
N GLU A 141 -4.90 -39.19 3.47
CA GLU A 141 -6.19 -39.14 2.76
C GLU A 141 -7.30 -39.91 3.50
N GLU A 142 -6.98 -41.06 4.10
CA GLU A 142 -7.96 -41.90 4.80
C GLU A 142 -8.28 -41.43 6.23
N LYS A 143 -7.25 -41.05 7.00
CA LYS A 143 -7.37 -40.80 8.45
C LYS A 143 -7.30 -39.31 8.81
N GLY A 144 -6.80 -38.48 7.90
CA GLY A 144 -6.69 -37.03 8.08
C GLY A 144 -5.74 -36.59 9.20
N LEU A 145 -5.73 -35.29 9.48
CA LEU A 145 -4.85 -34.66 10.49
C LEU A 145 -5.17 -35.09 11.93
N ALA A 146 -6.43 -35.45 12.21
CA ALA A 146 -6.85 -35.82 13.56
C ALA A 146 -6.08 -37.02 14.10
N ALA A 147 -5.86 -38.04 13.27
CA ALA A 147 -5.09 -39.22 13.63
C ALA A 147 -3.61 -38.90 13.89
N LEU A 148 -3.03 -37.96 13.14
CA LEU A 148 -1.64 -37.53 13.37
C LEU A 148 -1.50 -36.80 14.70
N PHE A 149 -2.41 -35.88 15.04
CA PHE A 149 -2.35 -35.17 16.33
C PHE A 149 -2.65 -36.06 17.53
N ALA A 150 -3.44 -37.13 17.35
CA ALA A 150 -3.66 -38.14 18.39
C ALA A 150 -2.38 -38.94 18.69
N LYS A 151 -1.60 -39.27 17.66
CA LYS A 151 -0.32 -39.99 17.77
C LYS A 151 0.80 -39.07 18.28
N ASP A 152 0.97 -37.92 17.66
CA ASP A 152 2.09 -37.00 17.89
C ASP A 152 1.62 -35.63 18.38
N LYS A 153 1.34 -35.53 19.69
CA LYS A 153 0.94 -34.27 20.33
C LYS A 153 2.00 -33.16 20.24
N LYS A 154 3.27 -33.52 20.03
CA LYS A 154 4.39 -32.58 19.86
C LYS A 154 4.44 -31.94 18.46
N SER A 155 3.75 -32.49 17.46
CA SER A 155 3.71 -31.90 16.11
C SER A 155 3.02 -30.53 16.07
N VAL A 156 2.18 -30.22 17.07
CA VAL A 156 1.50 -28.93 17.19
C VAL A 156 2.49 -27.79 17.47
N SER A 157 3.59 -28.05 18.18
CA SER A 157 4.57 -26.99 18.51
C SER A 157 5.33 -26.48 17.29
N SER A 158 5.44 -27.29 16.21
CA SER A 158 6.03 -26.82 14.94
C SER A 158 5.09 -25.95 14.10
N VAL A 159 3.80 -25.91 14.41
CA VAL A 159 2.80 -25.09 13.72
C VAL A 159 2.67 -23.71 14.37
N LEU A 160 2.89 -23.65 15.68
CA LEU A 160 2.80 -22.43 16.47
C LEU A 160 4.07 -21.58 16.32
N GLY A 161 3.97 -20.31 16.65
CA GLY A 161 5.12 -19.42 16.73
C GLY A 161 6.11 -19.85 17.83
N PRO A 162 7.32 -19.27 17.86
CA PRO A 162 8.37 -19.64 18.83
C PRO A 162 7.92 -19.50 20.30
N ASN A 163 6.93 -18.65 20.56
CA ASN A 163 6.34 -18.43 21.90
C ASN A 163 5.12 -19.32 22.19
N GLY A 164 4.81 -20.29 21.33
CA GLY A 164 3.60 -21.14 21.44
C GLY A 164 2.29 -20.43 21.11
N LEU A 165 2.35 -19.20 20.58
CA LEU A 165 1.18 -18.42 20.15
C LEU A 165 0.86 -18.71 18.68
N PRO A 166 -0.42 -18.62 18.26
CA PRO A 166 -0.77 -18.70 16.85
C PRO A 166 -0.13 -17.54 16.06
N PRO A 167 0.20 -17.76 14.77
CA PRO A 167 0.75 -16.69 13.94
C PRO A 167 -0.29 -15.57 13.74
N PHE A 168 0.17 -14.32 13.75
CA PHE A 168 -0.66 -13.18 13.35
C PHE A 168 -0.94 -13.21 11.85
N PRO A 169 -2.08 -12.64 11.39
CA PRO A 169 -2.32 -12.47 9.96
C PRO A 169 -1.17 -11.65 9.33
N SER A 170 -0.66 -12.11 8.19
CA SER A 170 0.41 -11.41 7.49
C SER A 170 -0.11 -10.11 6.86
N GLY A 171 0.68 -9.05 6.93
CA GLY A 171 0.39 -7.79 6.25
C GLY A 171 0.77 -7.85 4.77
N ALA A 172 0.06 -7.10 3.93
CA ALA A 172 0.31 -7.04 2.48
C ALA A 172 1.14 -5.82 2.03
N SER A 173 1.64 -4.99 2.96
CA SER A 173 2.38 -3.77 2.61
C SER A 173 3.78 -4.10 2.09
N ARG A 174 4.12 -3.61 0.90
CA ARG A 174 5.49 -3.69 0.34
C ARG A 174 6.50 -2.77 1.02
N LEU A 175 6.03 -1.88 1.92
CA LEU A 175 6.83 -0.83 2.55
C LEU A 175 7.39 -1.23 3.92
N SER A 176 6.99 -2.37 4.48
CA SER A 176 7.47 -2.87 5.76
C SER A 176 7.81 -4.36 5.61
N PRO A 177 8.93 -4.84 6.19
CA PRO A 177 9.24 -6.27 6.22
C PRO A 177 8.16 -7.13 6.88
N GLN A 178 7.38 -6.57 7.82
CA GLN A 178 6.24 -7.25 8.44
C GLN A 178 4.89 -6.96 7.76
N GLY A 179 4.89 -6.24 6.62
CA GLY A 179 3.68 -5.93 5.87
C GLY A 179 2.73 -4.94 6.54
N GLY A 180 3.12 -4.34 7.67
CA GLY A 180 2.34 -3.34 8.39
C GLY A 180 2.43 -1.95 7.77
N ARG A 181 1.35 -1.16 7.90
CA ARG A 181 1.40 0.29 7.73
C ARG A 181 1.15 0.93 9.09
N LYS A 182 2.08 1.75 9.56
CA LYS A 182 1.89 2.54 10.77
C LYS A 182 1.24 3.85 10.37
N TYR A 183 0.07 4.13 10.93
CA TYR A 183 -0.51 5.46 10.86
C TYR A 183 0.26 6.37 11.80
N VAL A 184 0.75 7.48 11.25
CA VAL A 184 1.36 8.57 12.01
C VAL A 184 0.39 9.73 11.92
N MET A 185 -0.02 10.25 13.07
CA MET A 185 -0.76 11.50 13.12
C MET A 185 0.28 12.62 13.11
N ASP A 186 0.08 13.61 12.25
CA ASP A 186 0.98 14.75 12.17
C ASP A 186 0.78 15.62 13.42
N GLU A 187 1.65 15.46 14.42
CA GLU A 187 1.59 16.21 15.69
C GLU A 187 1.76 17.73 15.48
N ASP A 188 2.38 18.12 14.36
CA ASP A 188 2.63 19.51 13.96
C ASP A 188 1.42 20.21 13.33
N GLY A 189 0.23 19.57 13.35
CA GLY A 189 -1.04 20.25 13.10
C GLY A 189 -1.34 20.59 11.64
N TYR A 190 -0.77 19.84 10.68
CA TYR A 190 -1.25 19.86 9.29
C TYR A 190 -2.45 18.94 9.08
N GLU A 191 -3.39 18.97 10.02
CA GLU A 191 -4.70 18.39 9.82
C GLU A 191 -5.39 19.24 8.75
N GLY A 192 -6.09 18.65 7.78
CA GLY A 192 -6.82 19.39 6.75
C GLY A 192 -7.94 20.31 7.30
N PHE A 193 -8.03 20.41 8.63
CA PHE A 193 -9.00 21.16 9.41
C PHE A 193 -8.30 21.83 10.60
N PRO A 194 -8.84 22.94 11.12
CA PRO A 194 -8.28 23.60 12.30
C PRO A 194 -8.53 22.80 13.59
N ASP A 195 -7.68 23.04 14.59
CA ASP A 195 -7.85 22.52 15.96
C ASP A 195 -9.29 22.75 16.48
N GLY A 196 -9.93 21.68 16.96
CA GLY A 196 -11.32 21.72 17.48
C GLY A 196 -12.39 21.29 16.45
N TYR A 197 -12.03 21.07 15.19
CA TYR A 197 -12.91 20.44 14.22
C TYR A 197 -13.06 18.94 14.53
N VAL A 198 -14.15 18.58 15.21
CA VAL A 198 -14.49 17.18 15.47
C VAL A 198 -15.42 16.71 14.33
N PRO A 199 -14.98 15.78 13.46
CA PRO A 199 -15.87 15.27 12.42
C PRO A 199 -17.09 14.62 13.08
N ALA A 200 -18.28 14.85 12.53
CA ALA A 200 -19.56 14.44 13.13
C ALA A 200 -19.65 12.95 13.51
N GLN A 201 -18.81 12.10 12.92
CA GLN A 201 -18.69 10.67 13.24
C GLN A 201 -18.06 10.40 14.62
N ALA A 202 -17.15 11.25 15.09
CA ALA A 202 -16.52 11.11 16.42
C ALA A 202 -17.47 11.44 17.58
N ASN A 203 -18.50 12.26 17.33
CA ASN A 203 -19.54 12.56 18.33
C ASN A 203 -20.51 11.40 18.58
N ARG A 204 -20.51 10.36 17.72
CA ARG A 204 -21.41 9.21 17.87
C ARG A 204 -20.86 8.15 18.83
N VAL A 205 -19.55 8.13 19.08
CA VAL A 205 -18.90 7.16 19.99
C VAL A 205 -18.96 7.61 21.45
N ARG A 206 -19.14 8.92 21.72
CA ARG A 206 -19.25 9.47 23.09
C ARG A 206 -20.62 9.34 23.76
N ARG A 207 -21.59 8.66 23.12
CA ARG A 207 -22.92 8.39 23.69
C ARG A 207 -23.19 6.89 23.77
N LEU A 208 -22.44 6.19 24.60
CA LEU A 208 -22.90 4.93 25.18
C LEU A 208 -22.74 5.06 26.71
N PRO A 209 -23.77 4.70 27.49
CA PRO A 209 -23.76 4.77 28.95
C PRO A 209 -22.74 3.81 29.57
#